data_AF-A0A1Q3JTC1-F1
#
_entry.id   AF-A0A1Q3JTC1-F1
#
_cell.length_a   1.000
_cell.length_b   1.000
_cell.length_c   1.000
_cell.angle_alpha   90.00
_cell.angle_beta   90.00
_cell.angle_gamma   90.00
#
_symmetry.space_group_name_H-M   'P 1'
#
loop_
_entity.id
_entity.type
_entity.pdbx_description
1 polymer ?
#
loop_
_entity_poly.entity_id
_entity_poly.type
_entity_poly.pdbx_seq_one_letter_code
_entity_poly.pdbx_strand_id
1 'polypeptide(L)'
;MNDLEVGIYKKNTMMDYPAVDGMNVTVEPTMPSMGHGSPNNVNPVFTTKGHYKGKVNFTMTGDWRLDFTISGDGSTFANHAIIDVLF
;
A
#
# COMPACT_ATOMS: atom_id res chain seq x y z
N MET A 1 -15.04 5.56 2.44
CA MET A 1 -13.69 4.97 2.47
C MET A 1 -13.73 3.57 1.90
N ASN A 2 -12.75 3.26 1.07
CA ASN A 2 -12.62 2.00 0.35
C ASN A 2 -11.70 1.07 1.12
N ASP A 3 -12.01 -0.22 1.08
CA ASP A 3 -11.14 -1.24 1.65
C ASP A 3 -9.89 -1.39 0.77
N LEU A 4 -8.73 -1.44 1.42
CA LEU A 4 -7.45 -1.68 0.78
C LEU A 4 -6.84 -2.95 1.40
N GLU A 5 -6.42 -3.87 0.55
CA GLU A 5 -5.67 -5.06 0.96
C GLU A 5 -4.37 -5.15 0.15
N VAL A 6 -3.26 -5.33 0.85
CA VAL A 6 -1.91 -5.46 0.28
C VAL A 6 -1.35 -6.82 0.66
N GLY A 7 -0.87 -7.58 -0.33
CA GLY A 7 -0.16 -8.83 -0.11
C GLY A 7 1.34 -8.64 -0.29
N ILE A 8 2.14 -9.04 0.69
CA ILE A 8 3.61 -8.98 0.63
C ILE A 8 4.17 -10.40 0.64
N TYR A 9 4.87 -10.73 -0.45
CA TYR A 9 5.49 -12.04 -0.65
C TYR A 9 6.94 -11.85 -1.11
N LYS A 10 7.83 -12.69 -0.61
CA LYS A 10 9.25 -12.67 -1.00
C LYS A 10 9.51 -13.77 -1.99
N LYS A 11 10.07 -13.43 -3.15
CA LYS A 11 10.59 -14.45 -4.08
C LYS A 11 11.70 -15.25 -3.40
N ASN A 12 11.46 -16.54 -3.16
CA ASN A 12 12.45 -17.47 -2.65
C ASN A 12 13.05 -18.31 -3.78
N THR A 13 12.20 -18.81 -4.68
CA THR A 13 12.63 -19.50 -5.91
C THR A 13 11.83 -19.01 -7.12
N MET A 14 11.98 -19.62 -8.29
CA MET A 14 11.21 -19.26 -9.49
C MET A 14 9.70 -19.46 -9.28
N MET A 15 9.30 -20.46 -8.48
CA MET A 15 7.90 -20.85 -8.25
C MET A 15 7.50 -20.77 -6.77
N ASP A 16 8.35 -20.21 -5.90
CA ASP A 16 8.10 -20.11 -4.46
C ASP A 16 8.17 -18.66 -3.99
N TYR A 17 7.07 -18.20 -3.39
CA TYR A 17 6.85 -16.84 -2.93
C TYR A 17 6.20 -16.87 -1.53
N PRO A 18 6.94 -17.25 -0.48
CA PRO A 18 6.42 -17.24 0.88
C PRO A 18 5.93 -15.85 1.29
N ALA A 19 4.86 -15.83 2.08
CA ALA A 19 4.32 -14.63 2.70
C ALA A 19 5.33 -13.97 3.65
N VAL A 20 5.32 -12.64 3.71
CA VAL A 20 6.15 -11.85 4.62
C VAL A 20 5.26 -11.16 5.64
N ASP A 21 5.40 -11.56 6.89
CA ASP A 21 4.66 -11.02 8.02
C ASP A 21 5.48 -9.92 8.73
N GLY A 22 4.81 -9.12 9.57
CA GLY A 22 5.49 -8.15 10.45
C GLY A 22 6.04 -6.89 9.76
N MET A 23 5.70 -6.65 8.50
CA MET A 23 6.11 -5.42 7.80
C MET A 23 5.33 -4.20 8.29
N ASN A 24 5.98 -3.04 8.29
CA ASN A 24 5.31 -1.76 8.38
C ASN A 24 5.00 -1.27 6.95
N VAL A 25 3.72 -0.99 6.69
CA VAL A 25 3.21 -0.56 5.39
C VAL A 25 2.49 0.77 5.57
N THR A 26 2.95 1.80 4.88
CA THR A 26 2.26 3.10 4.83
C THR A 26 1.77 3.37 3.43
N VAL A 27 0.66 4.10 3.32
CA VAL A 27 0.10 4.53 2.04
C VAL A 27 -0.25 6.01 2.09
N GLU A 28 0.23 6.75 1.09
CA GLU A 28 -0.11 8.15 0.87
C GLU A 28 -0.88 8.30 -0.45
N PRO A 29 -2.22 8.46 -0.39
CA PRO A 29 -3.03 8.72 -1.57
C PRO A 29 -2.98 10.19 -1.97
N THR A 30 -2.67 10.42 -3.25
CA THR A 30 -2.65 11.75 -3.88
C THR A 30 -3.45 11.73 -5.17
N MET A 31 -3.95 12.88 -5.57
CA MET A 31 -4.59 13.16 -6.85
C MET A 31 -3.64 14.07 -7.63
N PRO A 32 -2.73 13.50 -8.44
CA PRO A 32 -1.60 14.25 -9.01
C PRO A 32 -2.04 15.41 -9.90
N SER A 33 -3.09 15.21 -10.70
CA SER A 33 -3.65 16.22 -11.60
C SER A 33 -4.08 17.51 -10.88
N MET A 34 -4.43 17.42 -9.60
CA MET A 34 -4.92 18.53 -8.78
C MET A 34 -3.98 18.88 -7.62
N GLY A 35 -2.85 18.18 -7.48
CA GLY A 35 -1.93 18.36 -6.34
C GLY A 35 -2.59 18.16 -4.98
N HIS A 36 -3.58 17.27 -4.90
CA HIS A 36 -4.44 17.12 -3.72
C HIS A 36 -4.19 15.81 -2.98
N GLY A 37 -4.07 15.84 -1.66
CA GLY A 37 -4.00 14.63 -0.84
C GLY A 37 -5.38 14.12 -0.44
N SER A 38 -5.43 12.98 0.24
CA SER A 38 -6.66 12.48 0.85
C SER A 38 -6.56 12.39 2.38
N PRO A 39 -7.60 12.79 3.14
CA PRO A 39 -7.61 12.69 4.59
C PRO A 39 -8.19 11.36 5.08
N ASN A 40 -7.90 11.02 6.35
CA ASN A 40 -8.48 9.91 7.12
C ASN A 40 -8.14 8.49 6.60
N ASN A 41 -7.04 8.34 5.87
CA ASN A 41 -6.57 7.03 5.44
C ASN A 41 -6.07 6.20 6.62
N VAL A 42 -6.21 4.88 6.50
CA VAL A 42 -5.73 3.91 7.47
C VAL A 42 -4.65 3.09 6.79
N ASN A 43 -3.43 3.20 7.28
CA ASN A 43 -2.29 2.41 6.82
C ASN A 43 -2.60 0.90 6.90
N PRO A 44 -2.17 0.09 5.93
CA PRO A 44 -2.36 -1.36 5.99
C PRO A 44 -1.67 -1.97 7.20
N VAL A 45 -2.43 -2.71 8.03
CA VAL A 45 -1.92 -3.44 9.19
C VAL A 45 -1.96 -4.93 8.92
N PHE A 46 -0.93 -5.66 9.35
CA PHE A 46 -0.83 -7.10 9.21
C PHE A 46 -2.08 -7.81 9.74
N THR A 47 -2.53 -8.81 9.01
CA THR A 47 -3.65 -9.68 9.41
C THR A 47 -3.20 -11.13 9.50
N THR A 48 -2.89 -11.77 8.38
CA THR A 48 -2.43 -13.15 8.34
C THR A 48 -1.77 -13.45 6.99
N LYS A 49 -0.78 -14.35 6.97
CA LYS A 49 -0.17 -14.89 5.74
C LYS A 49 0.26 -13.81 4.73
N GLY A 50 0.94 -12.76 5.21
CA GLY A 50 1.43 -11.66 4.38
C GLY A 50 0.35 -10.70 3.88
N HIS A 51 -0.90 -10.80 4.37
CA HIS A 51 -1.96 -9.87 4.04
C HIS A 51 -2.04 -8.72 5.05
N TYR A 52 -2.16 -7.51 4.53
CA TYR A 52 -2.26 -6.26 5.28
C TYR A 52 -3.53 -5.53 4.87
N LYS A 53 -4.34 -5.08 5.84
CA LYS A 53 -5.61 -4.40 5.58
C LYS A 53 -5.59 -2.98 6.08
N GLY A 54 -6.02 -2.07 5.22
CA GLY A 54 -6.13 -0.64 5.49
C GLY A 54 -7.37 -0.07 4.82
N LYS A 55 -7.44 1.26 4.74
CA LYS A 55 -8.53 1.96 4.06
C LYS A 55 -8.01 3.20 3.37
N VAL A 56 -8.50 3.43 2.16
CA VAL A 56 -8.18 4.63 1.37
C VAL A 56 -9.44 5.45 1.13
N ASN A 57 -9.35 6.76 1.30
CA ASN A 57 -10.45 7.68 1.16
C ASN A 57 -10.36 8.47 -0.15
N PHE A 58 -11.03 8.02 -1.21
CA PHE A 58 -11.12 8.82 -2.44
C PHE A 58 -12.27 9.83 -2.28
N THR A 59 -11.93 11.11 -2.09
CA THR A 59 -12.90 12.17 -1.77
C THR A 59 -13.63 12.73 -3.00
N MET A 60 -13.11 12.49 -4.20
CA MET A 60 -13.71 12.89 -5.47
C MET A 60 -13.27 11.92 -6.59
N THR A 61 -14.03 11.86 -7.68
CA THR A 61 -13.69 11.10 -8.89
C THR A 61 -12.49 11.73 -9.59
N GLY A 62 -11.57 10.90 -10.11
CA GLY A 62 -10.38 11.36 -10.82
C GLY A 62 -9.25 10.34 -10.79
N ASP A 63 -8.07 10.74 -11.27
CA ASP A 63 -6.83 9.97 -11.18
C ASP A 63 -6.28 10.00 -9.76
N TRP A 64 -6.24 8.84 -9.12
CA TRP A 64 -5.61 8.70 -7.81
C TRP A 64 -4.30 7.91 -7.93
N ARG A 65 -3.30 8.32 -7.17
CA ARG A 65 -2.03 7.63 -6.99
C ARG A 65 -1.92 7.18 -5.54
N LEU A 66 -1.68 5.89 -5.35
CA LEU A 66 -1.31 5.33 -4.06
C LEU A 66 0.21 5.16 -4.03
N ASP A 67 0.87 5.91 -3.14
CA ASP A 67 2.30 5.79 -2.89
C ASP A 67 2.54 4.95 -1.63
N PHE A 68 3.24 3.83 -1.79
CA PHE A 68 3.54 2.92 -0.69
C PHE A 68 5.00 3.00 -0.25
N THR A 69 5.20 2.99 1.07
CA THR A 69 6.48 2.69 1.71
C THR A 69 6.35 1.38 2.49
N ILE A 70 7.30 0.47 2.27
CA ILE A 70 7.36 -0.83 2.93
C ILE A 70 8.70 -0.95 3.66
N SER A 71 8.64 -1.14 4.97
CA SER A 71 9.83 -1.22 5.84
C SER A 71 9.68 -2.34 6.87
N GLY A 72 10.80 -2.91 7.32
CA GLY A 72 10.86 -3.95 8.34
C GLY A 72 12.29 -4.18 8.77
N ASP A 73 12.51 -4.70 9.99
CA ASP A 73 13.85 -5.00 10.52
C ASP A 73 14.86 -3.83 10.41
N GLY A 74 14.37 -2.60 10.62
CA GLY A 74 15.18 -1.38 10.52
C GLY A 74 15.59 -0.97 9.10
N SER A 75 15.09 -1.66 8.07
CA SER A 75 15.38 -1.39 6.66
C SER A 75 14.13 -0.99 5.87
N THR A 76 14.32 -0.17 4.84
CA THR A 76 13.28 0.14 3.85
C THR A 76 13.46 -0.76 2.63
N PHE A 77 12.43 -1.55 2.31
CA PHE A 77 12.46 -2.49 1.19
C PHE A 77 11.84 -1.90 -0.08
N ALA A 78 10.83 -1.05 0.07
CA ALA A 78 10.27 -0.29 -1.02
C ALA A 78 9.99 1.13 -0.55
N ASN A 79 10.37 2.10 -1.37
CA ASN A 79 10.03 3.50 -1.20
C ASN A 79 9.54 4.02 -2.55
N HIS A 80 8.40 4.73 -2.57
CA HIS A 80 7.74 5.12 -3.81
C HIS A 80 7.28 3.94 -4.68
N ALA A 81 6.73 2.90 -4.05
CA ALA A 81 6.01 1.86 -4.79
C ALA A 81 4.64 2.41 -5.18
N ILE A 82 4.49 2.77 -6.45
CA ILE A 82 3.35 3.55 -6.94
C ILE A 82 2.33 2.65 -7.65
N ILE A 83 1.06 2.86 -7.33
CA ILE A 83 -0.08 2.33 -8.09
C ILE A 83 -0.99 3.49 -8.48
N ASP A 84 -1.24 3.63 -9.78
CA ASP A 84 -2.24 4.57 -10.31
C ASP A 84 -3.59 3.88 -10.43
N VAL A 85 -4.63 4.54 -9.94
CA VAL A 85 -6.02 4.11 -9.95
C VAL A 85 -6.82 5.12 -10.75
N LEU A 86 -7.38 4.66 -11.86
CA LEU A 86 -8.18 5.47 -12.76
C LEU A 86 -9.65 5.06 -12.61
N PHE A 87 -10.51 6.03 -12.30
CA PHE A 87 -11.96 5.88 -12.17
C PHE A 87 -12.69 6.41 -13.41
#